data_AF-A0A7Z0IRS6-F1
#
_entry.id   AF-A0A7Z0IRS6-F1
#
_cell.length_a   1.000
_cell.length_b   1.000
_cell.length_c   1.000
_cell.angle_alpha   90.00
_cell.angle_beta   90.00
_cell.angle_gamma   90.00
#
_symmetry.space_group_name_H-M   'P 1'
#
loop_
_entity.id
_entity.type
_entity.pdbx_description
1 polymer ?
#
loop_
_entity_poly.entity_id
_entity_poly.type
_entity_poly.pdbx_seq_one_letter_code
_entity_poly.pdbx_strand_id
1 'polypeptide(L)'
;MLLAHAVTLAEARSYLAALADNARTVEGSIAYERVLLQLDLVHGDQSPAHEEILPGLLPADQLYVLAVKTIEDLVRHGVDALQIELVLAALLEARETDTTVNGSTGRS
;
A
#
# COMPACT_ATOMS: atom_id res chain seq x y z
N MET A 1 -10.86 18.49 2.88
CA MET A 1 -9.55 17.88 2.55
C MET A 1 -8.71 18.90 1.77
N LEU A 2 -7.42 19.07 2.09
CA LEU A 2 -6.52 19.97 1.34
C LEU A 2 -6.00 19.26 0.08
N LEU A 3 -5.71 19.99 -1.00
CA LEU A 3 -5.19 19.42 -2.25
C LEU A 3 -3.91 18.59 -2.02
N ALA A 4 -2.99 19.07 -1.19
CA ALA A 4 -1.76 18.34 -0.87
C ALA A 4 -2.05 16.98 -0.20
N HIS A 5 -3.03 16.92 0.71
CA HIS A 5 -3.45 15.65 1.32
C HIS A 5 -4.06 14.71 0.28
N ALA A 6 -4.89 15.23 -0.63
CA ALA A 6 -5.52 14.45 -1.70
C ALA A 6 -4.48 13.77 -2.61
N VAL A 7 -3.44 14.52 -2.98
CA VAL A 7 -2.34 14.02 -3.81
C VAL A 7 -1.56 12.94 -3.08
N THR A 8 -1.16 13.18 -1.83
CA THR A 8 -0.43 12.18 -1.03
C THR A 8 -1.23 10.88 -0.85
N LEU A 9 -2.54 10.98 -0.61
CA LEU A 9 -3.41 9.81 -0.50
C LEU A 9 -3.54 9.06 -1.84
N ALA A 10 -3.67 9.78 -2.95
CA ALA A 10 -3.73 9.19 -4.28
C ALA A 10 -2.43 8.47 -4.66
N GLU A 11 -1.28 9.05 -4.34
CA GLU A 11 0.03 8.42 -4.53
C GLU A 11 0.13 7.11 -3.73
N ALA A 12 -0.19 7.14 -2.44
CA ALA A 12 -0.16 5.96 -1.58
C ALA A 12 -1.05 4.83 -2.14
N ARG A 13 -2.29 5.16 -2.54
CA ARG A 13 -3.21 4.20 -3.18
C ARG A 13 -2.64 3.64 -4.48
N SER A 14 -2.05 4.47 -5.32
CA SER A 14 -1.48 4.05 -6.61
C SER A 14 -0.32 3.07 -6.39
N TYR A 15 0.58 3.36 -5.45
CA TYR A 15 1.68 2.44 -5.13
C TYR A 15 1.19 1.11 -4.53
N LEU A 16 0.17 1.13 -3.67
CA LEU A 16 -0.44 -0.08 -3.12
C LEU A 16 -1.14 -0.92 -4.20
N ALA A 17 -1.91 -0.29 -5.09
CA ALA A 17 -2.54 -0.97 -6.22
C ALA A 17 -1.50 -1.61 -7.15
N ALA A 18 -0.43 -0.87 -7.48
CA ALA A 18 0.66 -1.43 -8.27
C ALA A 18 1.38 -2.60 -7.58
N LEU A 19 1.51 -2.57 -6.24
CA LEU A 19 2.04 -3.72 -5.48
C LEU A 19 1.10 -4.92 -5.54
N ALA A 20 -0.22 -4.71 -5.45
CA ALA A 20 -1.22 -5.76 -5.58
C ALA A 20 -1.21 -6.40 -6.97
N ASP A 21 -1.16 -5.57 -8.03
CA ASP A 21 -1.12 -6.00 -9.44
C ASP A 21 0.17 -6.76 -9.79
N ASN A 22 1.30 -6.37 -9.17
CA ASN A 22 2.63 -6.95 -9.43
C ASN A 22 3.08 -7.92 -8.32
N ALA A 23 2.17 -8.35 -7.45
CA ALA A 23 2.47 -9.31 -6.40
C ALA A 23 2.94 -10.64 -7.01
N ARG A 24 3.93 -11.26 -6.36
CA ARG A 24 4.45 -12.58 -6.74
C ARG A 24 3.52 -13.72 -6.32
N THR A 25 2.70 -13.51 -5.31
CA THR A 25 1.75 -14.50 -4.81
C THR A 25 0.34 -13.94 -4.77
N VAL A 26 -0.67 -14.81 -4.95
CA VAL A 26 -2.08 -14.44 -4.82
C VAL A 26 -2.38 -13.94 -3.40
N GLU A 27 -1.82 -14.59 -2.38
CA GLU A 27 -1.94 -14.14 -0.99
C GLU A 27 -1.30 -12.76 -0.77
N GLY A 28 -0.15 -12.48 -1.39
CA GLY A 28 0.49 -11.17 -1.37
C GLY A 28 -0.37 -10.10 -2.03
N SER A 29 -0.96 -10.41 -3.20
CA SER A 29 -1.90 -9.53 -3.90
C SER A 29 -3.09 -9.17 -3.01
N ILE A 30 -3.74 -10.18 -2.42
CA ILE A 30 -4.86 -10.00 -1.47
C ILE A 30 -4.43 -9.20 -0.24
N ALA A 31 -3.21 -9.42 0.26
CA ALA A 31 -2.70 -8.70 1.42
C ALA A 31 -2.51 -7.20 1.12
N TYR A 32 -1.96 -6.84 -0.04
CA TYR A 32 -1.86 -5.42 -0.45
C TYR A 32 -3.23 -4.78 -0.65
N GLU A 33 -4.20 -5.49 -1.23
CA GLU A 33 -5.59 -5.01 -1.34
C GLU A 33 -6.22 -4.72 0.03
N ARG A 34 -5.96 -5.56 1.04
CA ARG A 34 -6.42 -5.31 2.42
C ARG A 34 -5.81 -4.05 3.01
N VAL A 35 -4.53 -3.76 2.72
CA VAL A 35 -3.88 -2.52 3.15
C VAL A 35 -4.56 -1.31 2.48
N LEU A 36 -4.92 -1.41 1.21
CA LEU A 36 -5.64 -0.37 0.48
C LEU A 36 -7.02 -0.10 1.12
N LEU A 37 -7.77 -1.15 1.47
CA LEU A 37 -9.03 -1.02 2.19
C LEU A 37 -8.85 -0.37 3.58
N GLN A 38 -7.81 -0.76 4.33
CA GLN A 38 -7.52 -0.17 5.63
C GLN A 38 -7.16 1.31 5.51
N LEU A 39 -6.36 1.67 4.51
CA LEU A 39 -6.03 3.07 4.22
C LEU A 39 -7.28 3.89 3.91
N ASP A 40 -8.21 3.34 3.12
CA ASP A 40 -9.46 4.02 2.77
C ASP A 40 -10.39 4.19 3.98
N LEU A 41 -10.43 3.21 4.89
CA LEU A 41 -11.19 3.30 6.14
C LEU A 41 -10.67 4.43 7.05
N VAL A 42 -9.35 4.64 7.12
CA VAL A 42 -8.74 5.77 7.86
C VAL A 42 -9.23 7.12 7.32
N HIS A 43 -9.56 7.20 6.03
CA HIS A 43 -9.99 8.42 5.35
C HIS A 43 -11.52 8.53 5.17
N GLY A 44 -12.30 7.59 5.72
CA GLY A 44 -13.76 7.64 5.73
C GLY A 44 -14.39 7.67 4.33
N ASP A 45 -13.78 6.99 3.35
CA ASP A 45 -14.25 6.91 1.95
C ASP A 45 -14.33 8.28 1.23
N GLN A 46 -13.71 9.32 1.80
CA GLN A 46 -13.66 10.68 1.24
C GLN A 46 -12.55 10.85 0.18
N SER A 47 -12.00 9.75 -0.34
CA SER A 47 -10.88 9.80 -1.26
C SER A 47 -11.33 10.29 -2.65
N PRO A 48 -10.88 11.46 -3.11
CA PRO A 48 -11.21 11.90 -4.46
C PRO A 48 -10.60 10.93 -5.47
N ALA A 49 -11.37 10.59 -6.50
CA ALA A 49 -10.81 9.93 -7.68
C ALA A 49 -9.69 10.82 -8.23
N HIS A 50 -8.45 10.33 -8.17
CA HIS A 50 -7.31 11.02 -8.74
C HIS A 50 -6.79 10.22 -9.93
N GLU A 51 -6.21 10.92 -10.89
CA GLU A 51 -5.62 10.34 -12.07
C GLU A 51 -4.53 9.35 -11.65
N GLU A 52 -4.61 8.13 -12.17
CA GLU A 52 -3.74 7.01 -11.81
C GLU A 52 -2.29 7.41 -12.14
N ILE A 53 -1.48 7.64 -11.11
CA ILE A 53 -0.04 7.75 -11.28
C ILE A 53 0.38 6.35 -11.67
N LEU A 54 0.72 6.09 -12.92
CA LEU A 54 1.05 4.75 -13.45
C LEU A 54 2.39 4.25 -12.88
N PRO A 55 2.43 3.48 -11.78
CA PRO A 55 3.67 3.08 -11.13
C PRO A 55 4.19 1.76 -11.72
N GLY A 56 3.42 1.12 -12.61
CA GLY A 56 3.65 -0.25 -13.09
C GLY A 56 4.95 -0.48 -13.87
N LEU A 57 5.76 0.57 -14.06
CA LEU A 57 7.10 0.50 -14.63
C LEU A 57 8.21 0.40 -13.56
N LEU A 58 7.89 0.61 -12.28
CA LEU A 58 8.86 0.58 -11.19
C LEU A 58 8.99 -0.84 -10.61
N PRO A 59 10.20 -1.25 -10.16
CA PRO A 59 10.39 -2.50 -9.43
C PRO A 59 9.57 -2.53 -8.13
N ALA A 60 9.11 -3.72 -7.73
CA ALA A 60 8.33 -3.92 -6.51
C ALA A 60 9.01 -3.39 -5.23
N ASP A 61 10.34 -3.42 -5.16
CA ASP A 61 11.11 -2.85 -4.04
C ASP A 61 10.98 -1.33 -3.97
N GLN A 62 11.03 -0.67 -5.14
CA GLN A 62 10.89 0.77 -5.24
C GLN A 62 9.45 1.20 -4.96
N LEU A 63 8.46 0.44 -5.45
CA LEU A 63 7.05 0.65 -5.12
C LEU A 63 6.80 0.55 -3.61
N TYR A 64 7.38 -0.45 -2.96
CA TYR A 64 7.26 -0.62 -1.51
C TYR A 64 7.82 0.58 -0.73
N VAL A 65 9.03 1.05 -1.08
CA VAL A 65 9.63 2.23 -0.43
C VAL A 65 8.80 3.49 -0.65
N LEU A 66 8.25 3.68 -1.85
CA LEU A 66 7.38 4.83 -2.15
C LEU A 66 6.04 4.74 -1.42
N ALA A 67 5.44 3.56 -1.32
CA ALA A 67 4.22 3.33 -0.54
C ALA A 67 4.45 3.67 0.94
N VAL A 68 5.52 3.16 1.55
CA VAL A 68 5.88 3.46 2.95
C VAL A 68 6.02 4.97 3.15
N LYS A 69 6.83 5.63 2.32
CA LYS A 69 7.09 7.07 2.45
C LYS A 69 5.80 7.91 2.32
N THR A 70 4.96 7.59 1.34
CA THR A 70 3.73 8.36 1.10
C THR A 70 2.68 8.14 2.18
N ILE A 71 2.58 6.92 2.72
CA ILE A 71 1.73 6.62 3.87
C ILE A 71 2.23 7.35 5.13
N GLU A 72 3.54 7.37 5.39
CA GLU A 72 4.14 8.15 6.48
C GLU A 72 3.86 9.66 6.35
N ASP A 73 3.94 10.19 5.13
CA ASP A 73 3.74 11.61 4.85
C ASP A 73 2.28 12.08 5.15
N LEU A 74 1.31 11.16 5.23
CA LEU A 74 -0.07 11.47 5.64
C LEU A 74 -0.16 12.03 7.08
N VAL A 75 0.77 11.68 7.97
CA VAL A 75 0.85 12.27 9.31
C VAL A 75 1.04 13.79 9.23
N ARG A 76 1.82 14.27 8.26
CA ARG A 76 2.03 15.72 8.04
C ARG A 76 0.76 16.43 7.57
N HIS A 77 -0.21 15.68 7.08
CA HIS A 77 -1.52 16.18 6.66
C HIS A 77 -2.59 16.07 7.75
N GLY A 78 -2.21 15.72 8.98
CA GLY A 78 -3.10 15.67 10.14
C GLY A 78 -3.85 14.35 10.31
N VAL A 79 -3.43 13.28 9.61
CA VAL A 79 -3.92 11.93 9.89
C VAL A 79 -3.32 11.43 11.20
N ASP A 80 -4.12 10.71 11.98
CA ASP A 80 -3.69 10.15 13.27
C ASP A 80 -2.48 9.22 13.08
N ALA A 81 -1.40 9.51 13.81
CA ALA A 81 -0.13 8.80 13.66
C ALA A 81 -0.25 7.32 14.04
N LEU A 82 -1.06 6.96 15.04
CA LEU A 82 -1.25 5.57 15.42
C LEU A 82 -1.99 4.79 14.31
N GLN A 83 -2.99 5.39 13.66
CA GLN A 83 -3.64 4.79 12.49
C GLN A 83 -2.65 4.57 11.34
N ILE A 84 -1.76 5.53 11.08
CA ILE A 84 -0.73 5.40 10.04
C ILE A 84 0.25 4.26 10.35
N GLU A 85 0.73 4.16 11.59
CA GLU A 85 1.61 3.06 12.01
C GLU A 85 0.94 1.68 11.84
N LEU A 86 -0.36 1.57 12.12
CA LEU A 86 -1.10 0.32 11.89
C LEU A 86 -1.23 -0.03 10.40
N VAL A 87 -1.37 0.97 9.52
CA VAL A 87 -1.36 0.76 8.07
C VAL A 87 0.03 0.32 7.59
N LEU A 88 1.10 0.93 8.11
CA LEU A 88 2.48 0.58 7.79
C LEU A 88 2.85 -0.83 8.27
N ALA A 89 2.38 -1.21 9.47
CA ALA A 89 2.53 -2.57 9.98
C ALA A 89 1.85 -3.59 9.06
N ALA A 90 0.60 -3.32 8.64
CA ALA A 90 -0.11 -4.18 7.70
C ALA A 90 0.60 -4.26 6.33
N LEU A 91 1.19 -3.16 5.86
CA LEU A 91 1.99 -3.13 4.63
C LEU A 91 3.26 -3.99 4.74
N LEU A 92 3.94 -3.96 5.90
CA LEU A 92 5.08 -4.84 6.16
C LEU A 92 4.66 -6.32 6.15
N GLU A 93 3.57 -6.68 6.82
CA GLU A 93 3.03 -8.05 6.82
C GLU A 93 2.64 -8.51 5.41
N ALA A 94 2.02 -7.63 4.61
CA ALA A 94 1.69 -7.92 3.22
C ALA A 94 2.95 -8.18 2.37
N ARG A 95 4.01 -7.39 2.60
CA ARG A 95 5.30 -7.58 1.94
C ARG A 95 5.98 -8.88 2.34
N GLU A 96 5.93 -9.25 3.61
CA GLU A 96 6.42 -10.54 4.09
C GLU A 96 5.64 -11.69 3.45
N THR A 97 4.32 -11.59 3.34
CA THR A 97 3.44 -12.57 2.68
C THR A 97 3.76 -12.72 1.18
N ASP A 98 4.06 -11.62 0.50
CA ASP A 98 4.43 -11.65 -0.92
C ASP A 98 5.87 -12.17 -1.17
N THR A 99 6.78 -11.91 -0.24
CA THR A 99 8.20 -12.29 -0.33
C THR A 99 8.48 -13.69 0.20
N THR A 100 7.59 -14.26 1.02
CA THR A 100 7.75 -15.62 1.53
C THR A 100 7.58 -16.61 0.39
N VAL A 101 8.70 -17.18 -0.05
CA VAL A 101 8.71 -18.31 -0.97
C VAL A 101 7.93 -19.43 -0.31
N ASN A 102 6.87 -19.93 -0.94
CA ASN A 102 6.23 -21.18 -0.59
C ASN A 102 7.23 -22.34 -0.77
N GLY A 103 8.15 -22.49 0.18
CA GLY A 103 9.04 -23.62 0.34
C GLY A 103 8.29 -24.82 0.90
N SER A 104 7.34 -25.35 0.14
CA SER A 104 6.78 -26.69 0.36
C SER A 104 6.19 -27.24 -0.93
N THR A 105 6.94 -27.16 -2.02
CA THR A 105 6.76 -28.13 -3.11
C THR A 105 7.22 -29.49 -2.56
N GLY A 106 6.28 -30.42 -2.41
CA GLY A 106 6.54 -31.73 -1.85
C GLY A 106 7.62 -32.53 -2.60
N ARG A 107 8.32 -33.39 -1.86
CA ARG A 107 8.79 -34.74 -2.25
C ARG A 107 9.71 -35.30 -1.15
N SER A 108 9.25 -36.34 -0.47
CA SER A 108 9.96 -37.58 -0.13
C SER A 108 8.95 -38.53 0.48
#